data_AF-A0A4U6WAU1-F1
#
_entry.id   AF-A0A4U6WAU1-F1
#
_cell.length_a   1.000
_cell.length_b   1.000
_cell.length_c   1.000
_cell.angle_alpha   90.00
_cell.angle_beta   90.00
_cell.angle_gamma   90.00
#
_symmetry.space_group_name_H-M   'P 1'
#
loop_
_entity.id
_entity.type
_entity.pdbx_description
1 polymer ?
#
loop_
_entity_poly.entity_id
_entity_poly.type
_entity_poly.pdbx_seq_one_letter_code
_entity_poly.pdbx_strand_id
1 'polypeptide(L)'
;MDLFRHAKPYKGNPTIIRMQKLAKELHVVIPVSFLEEANNAHYNSVAVIDAGGTDLGLYRKSHIPDAPGYQEKFYFNPGDTGFKVFKTKYAAIGVGKLIMCCGSTSLYFP
;
A
#
# COMPACT_ATOMS: atom_id res chain seq x y z
N MET A 1 11.04 9.70 -13.90
CA MET A 1 12.25 10.10 -13.16
C MET A 1 11.86 11.01 -12.00
N ASP A 2 11.22 10.49 -10.93
CA ASP A 2 11.16 11.13 -9.58
C ASP A 2 10.29 10.36 -8.55
N LEU A 3 10.03 9.05 -8.73
CA LEU A 3 9.11 8.29 -7.86
C LEU A 3 9.51 8.31 -6.38
N PHE A 4 10.82 8.38 -6.09
CA PHE A 4 11.34 8.43 -4.72
C PHE A 4 10.92 9.67 -3.94
N ARG A 5 10.67 10.81 -4.58
CA ARG A 5 10.18 12.02 -3.88
C ARG A 5 8.78 11.86 -3.28
N HIS A 6 8.01 10.91 -3.78
CA HIS A 6 6.67 10.63 -3.28
C HIS A 6 6.65 9.59 -2.15
N ALA A 7 7.79 8.98 -1.85
CA ALA A 7 7.91 8.02 -0.77
C ALA A 7 7.75 8.73 0.57
N LYS A 8 7.02 8.10 1.49
CA LYS A 8 6.81 8.62 2.83
C LYS A 8 6.92 7.49 3.84
N PRO A 9 7.44 7.75 5.05
CA PRO A 9 7.44 6.77 6.10
C PRO A 9 6.01 6.38 6.47
N TYR A 10 5.82 5.11 6.84
CA TYR A 10 4.54 4.61 7.34
C TYR A 10 4.13 5.33 8.63
N LYS A 11 5.08 5.47 9.57
CA LYS A 11 4.84 6.15 10.85
C LYS A 11 4.64 7.65 10.63
N GLY A 12 3.49 8.16 11.07
CA GLY A 12 3.16 9.59 10.95
C GLY A 12 2.74 10.03 9.55
N ASN A 13 2.41 9.09 8.65
CA ASN A 13 1.98 9.44 7.30
C ASN A 13 0.65 10.24 7.35
N PRO A 14 0.62 11.49 6.85
CA PRO A 14 -0.57 12.33 6.92
C PRO A 14 -1.75 11.74 6.15
N THR A 15 -1.49 10.97 5.09
CA THR A 15 -2.54 10.28 4.31
C THR A 15 -3.20 9.20 5.15
N ILE A 16 -2.42 8.40 5.89
CA ILE A 16 -2.96 7.34 6.76
C ILE A 16 -3.79 7.95 7.88
N ILE A 17 -3.27 8.96 8.57
CA ILE A 17 -3.98 9.66 9.65
C ILE A 17 -5.31 10.26 9.15
N ARG A 18 -5.31 10.87 7.97
CA ARG A 18 -6.54 11.41 7.36
C ARG A 18 -7.55 10.30 7.07
N MET A 19 -7.09 9.18 6.51
CA MET A 19 -7.95 8.04 6.21
C MET A 19 -8.45 7.34 7.48
N GLN A 20 -7.70 7.35 8.58
CA GLN A 20 -8.16 6.85 9.89
C GLN A 20 -9.37 7.64 10.40
N LYS A 21 -9.32 8.97 10.28
CA LYS A 21 -10.46 9.83 10.67
C LYS A 21 -11.67 9.54 9.80
N LEU A 22 -11.48 9.44 8.48
CA LEU A 22 -12.55 9.17 7.53
C LEU A 22 -13.18 7.78 7.72
N ALA A 23 -12.35 6.76 7.94
CA ALA A 23 -12.80 5.40 8.22
C ALA A 23 -13.67 5.33 9.48
N LYS A 24 -13.27 6.05 10.53
CA LYS A 24 -14.02 6.16 11.78
C LYS A 24 -15.35 6.92 11.61
N GLU A 25 -15.34 8.00 10.83
CA GLU A 25 -16.52 8.84 10.58
C GLU A 25 -17.57 8.09 9.76
N LEU A 26 -17.15 7.39 8.72
CA LEU A 26 -18.06 6.68 7.80
C LEU A 26 -18.29 5.21 8.20
N HIS A 27 -17.62 4.72 9.24
CA HIS A 27 -17.64 3.33 9.68
C HIS A 27 -17.30 2.31 8.57
N VAL A 28 -16.30 2.65 7.74
CA VAL A 28 -15.85 1.82 6.61
C VAL A 28 -14.41 1.35 6.79
N VAL A 29 -14.09 0.18 6.25
CA VAL A 29 -12.71 -0.33 6.19
C VAL A 29 -12.02 0.27 4.98
N ILE A 30 -10.84 0.87 5.16
CA ILE A 30 -10.10 1.54 4.08
C ILE A 30 -8.69 0.95 3.96
N PRO A 31 -8.40 0.19 2.89
CA PRO A 31 -7.04 -0.13 2.49
C PRO A 31 -6.39 1.09 1.83
N VAL A 32 -5.36 1.64 2.47
CA VAL A 32 -4.61 2.81 1.98
C VAL A 32 -3.31 2.35 1.34
N SER A 33 -3.25 2.47 0.03
CA SER A 33 -2.07 2.18 -0.78
C SER A 33 -1.14 3.40 -0.82
N PHE A 34 0.14 3.22 -0.48
CA PHE A 34 1.13 4.29 -0.52
C PHE A 34 2.56 3.76 -0.80
N LEU A 35 3.45 4.69 -1.15
CA LEU A 35 4.87 4.43 -1.33
C LEU A 35 5.58 4.58 0.02
N GLU A 36 6.07 3.48 0.58
CA GLU A 36 6.73 3.47 1.88
C GLU A 36 8.23 3.71 1.72
N GLU A 37 8.74 4.67 2.50
CA GLU A 37 10.17 4.85 2.74
C GLU A 37 10.50 4.27 4.12
N ALA A 38 11.39 3.29 4.17
CA ALA A 38 11.85 2.65 5.39
C ALA A 38 13.38 2.59 5.39
N ASN A 39 13.99 3.56 6.06
CA ASN A 39 15.44 3.81 6.01
C ASN A 39 15.88 4.02 4.55
N ASN A 40 16.81 3.20 4.04
CA ASN A 40 17.29 3.27 2.66
C ASN A 40 16.48 2.39 1.70
N ALA A 41 15.41 1.74 2.16
CA ALA A 41 14.59 0.84 1.37
C ALA A 41 13.23 1.48 1.03
N HIS A 42 12.77 1.21 -0.19
CA HIS A 42 11.46 1.63 -0.64
C HIS A 42 10.59 0.40 -0.85
N TYR A 43 9.35 0.47 -0.38
CA TYR A 43 8.37 -0.59 -0.50
C TYR A 43 7.07 -0.05 -1.08
N ASN A 44 6.40 -0.90 -1.85
CA ASN A 44 5.05 -0.64 -2.30
C ASN A 44 4.08 -1.25 -1.28
N SER A 45 3.53 -0.41 -0.41
CA SER A 45 2.87 -0.87 0.82
C SER A 45 1.39 -0.49 0.85
N VAL A 46 0.62 -1.24 1.63
CA VAL A 46 -0.80 -0.99 1.89
C VAL A 46 -1.03 -1.08 3.39
N ALA A 47 -1.52 0.00 3.99
CA ALA A 47 -1.99 0.02 5.37
C ALA A 47 -3.50 -0.28 5.39
N VAL A 48 -3.94 -1.17 6.27
CA VAL A 48 -5.37 -1.51 6.38
C VAL A 48 -5.96 -0.82 7.60
N ILE A 49 -6.90 0.09 7.36
CA ILE A 49 -7.58 0.83 8.41
C ILE A 49 -8.96 0.20 8.62
N ASP A 50 -9.26 -0.16 9.86
CA ASP A 50 -10.57 -0.70 10.23
C ASP A 50 -11.64 0.39 10.33
N ALA A 51 -12.91 -0.03 10.34
CA ALA A 51 -14.07 0.85 10.48
C ALA A 51 -14.10 1.68 11.78
N GLY A 52 -13.30 1.31 12.80
CA GLY A 52 -13.09 2.11 14.00
C GLY A 52 -12.04 3.22 13.87
N GLY A 53 -11.34 3.30 12.73
CA GLY A 53 -10.15 4.13 12.52
C GLY A 53 -8.85 3.49 13.03
N THR A 54 -8.92 2.26 13.56
CA THR A 54 -7.75 1.50 14.03
C THR A 54 -6.90 1.09 12.84
N ASP A 55 -5.59 1.34 12.91
CA ASP A 55 -4.65 0.78 11.93
C ASP A 55 -4.38 -0.69 12.28
N LEU A 56 -4.80 -1.61 11.40
CA LEU A 56 -4.61 -3.05 11.55
C LEU A 56 -3.22 -3.51 11.10
N GLY A 57 -2.45 -2.60 10.50
CA GLY A 57 -1.06 -2.82 10.12
C GLY A 57 -0.82 -2.76 8.63
N LEU A 58 0.42 -3.09 8.29
CA LEU A 58 1.00 -2.90 6.97
C LEU A 58 1.25 -4.24 6.27
N TYR A 59 0.94 -4.27 4.97
CA TYR A 59 1.35 -5.29 4.03
C TYR A 59 2.27 -4.67 2.96
N ARG A 60 3.45 -5.27 2.77
CA ARG A 60 4.43 -4.89 1.74
C ARG A 60 4.34 -5.88 0.58
N LYS A 61 4.22 -5.38 -0.65
CA LYS A 61 4.10 -6.21 -1.85
C LYS A 61 5.29 -7.19 -1.94
N SER A 62 5.03 -8.48 -1.79
CA SER A 62 6.07 -9.53 -1.85
C SER A 62 6.45 -9.93 -3.28
N HIS A 63 5.54 -9.82 -4.25
CA HIS A 63 5.83 -10.16 -5.65
C HIS A 63 6.12 -8.89 -6.44
N ILE A 64 7.37 -8.72 -6.87
CA ILE A 64 7.79 -7.60 -7.72
C ILE A 64 7.90 -8.14 -9.15
N PRO A 65 6.88 -7.93 -10.00
CA PRO A 65 6.92 -8.41 -11.37
C PRO A 65 8.06 -7.72 -12.12
N ASP A 66 8.75 -8.50 -12.93
CA ASP A 66 9.83 -8.06 -13.79
C ASP A 66 9.41 -8.39 -15.22
N ALA A 67 8.95 -7.36 -15.92
CA ALA A 67 8.51 -7.46 -17.30
C ALA A 67 9.05 -6.27 -18.10
N PRO A 68 9.28 -6.40 -19.41
CA PRO A 68 9.69 -5.27 -20.25
C PRO A 68 8.67 -4.12 -20.13
N GLY A 69 9.12 -2.94 -19.69
CA GLY A 69 8.26 -1.79 -19.36
C GLY A 69 7.87 -1.66 -17.88
N TYR A 70 8.15 -2.68 -17.06
CA TYR A 70 7.88 -2.74 -15.63
C TYR A 70 9.14 -3.07 -14.84
N GLN A 71 10.05 -2.09 -14.71
CA GLN A 71 11.28 -2.23 -13.93
C GLN A 71 11.05 -2.02 -12.42
N GLU A 72 9.99 -2.59 -11.84
CA GLU A 72 9.68 -2.42 -10.41
C GLU A 72 10.79 -2.99 -9.50
N LYS A 73 11.58 -3.98 -9.97
CA LYS A 73 12.73 -4.56 -9.25
C LYS A 73 13.88 -3.58 -9.02
N PHE A 74 13.98 -2.51 -9.82
CA PHE A 74 15.02 -1.49 -9.64
C PHE A 74 14.69 -0.49 -8.51
N TYR A 75 13.41 -0.43 -8.10
CA TYR A 75 12.90 0.59 -7.19
C TYR A 75 12.41 0.00 -5.85
N PHE A 76 12.03 -1.27 -5.80
CA PHE A 76 11.42 -1.87 -4.60
C PHE A 76 12.18 -3.09 -4.10
N ASN A 77 12.34 -3.17 -2.78
CA ASN A 77 12.81 -4.38 -2.13
C ASN A 77 11.64 -5.37 -1.99
N PRO A 78 11.86 -6.70 -2.16
CA PRO A 78 10.81 -7.69 -1.99
C PRO A 78 10.21 -7.60 -0.58
N GLY A 79 8.89 -7.50 -0.49
CA GLY A 79 8.18 -7.36 0.77
C GLY A 79 8.41 -8.55 1.72
N ASP A 80 8.80 -8.25 2.95
CA ASP A 80 9.18 -9.17 4.04
C ASP A 80 8.00 -9.62 4.92
N THR A 81 6.78 -9.16 4.64
CA THR A 81 5.63 -9.33 5.54
C THR A 81 4.82 -10.61 5.29
N GLY A 82 4.98 -11.26 4.14
CA GLY A 82 4.17 -12.40 3.73
C GLY A 82 2.68 -12.06 3.56
N PHE A 83 1.88 -12.98 3.00
CA PHE A 83 0.44 -12.77 2.89
C PHE A 83 -0.18 -12.63 4.28
N LYS A 84 -0.82 -11.49 4.53
CA LYS A 84 -1.50 -11.19 5.80
C LYS A 84 -3.01 -11.17 5.61
N VAL A 85 -3.70 -11.77 6.57
CA VAL A 85 -5.16 -11.67 6.73
C VAL A 85 -5.44 -10.66 7.83
N PHE A 86 -6.24 -9.65 7.52
CA PHE A 86 -6.63 -8.60 8.44
C PHE A 86 -8.06 -8.87 8.94
N LYS A 87 -8.22 -9.06 10.25
CA LYS A 87 -9.54 -9.15 10.88
C LYS A 87 -10.11 -7.74 11.07
N THR A 88 -11.09 -7.39 10.25
CA THR A 88 -11.81 -6.12 10.34
C THR A 88 -13.12 -6.31 11.09
N LYS A 89 -13.81 -5.21 11.39
CA LYS A 89 -15.14 -5.24 12.00
C LYS A 89 -16.17 -6.09 11.24
N TYR A 90 -16.03 -6.18 9.91
CA TYR A 90 -17.04 -6.83 9.04
C TYR A 90 -16.62 -8.22 8.55
N ALA A 91 -15.33 -8.43 8.29
CA ALA A 91 -14.81 -9.70 7.78
C ALA A 91 -13.30 -9.84 7.98
N ALA A 92 -12.80 -11.08 7.85
CA ALA A 92 -11.38 -11.32 7.66
C ALA A 92 -11.02 -11.13 6.17
N ILE A 93 -10.25 -10.10 5.84
CA ILE A 93 -9.86 -9.77 4.46
C ILE A 93 -8.39 -10.10 4.21
N GLY A 94 -8.10 -10.75 3.08
CA GLY A 94 -6.74 -10.90 2.56
C GLY A 94 -6.44 -9.78 1.59
N VAL A 95 -5.33 -9.05 1.79
CA VAL A 95 -4.92 -7.98 0.88
C VAL A 95 -3.75 -8.48 0.03
N GLY A 96 -4.02 -8.75 -1.24
CA GLY A 96 -3.01 -9.05 -2.26
C GLY A 96 -2.91 -7.89 -3.25
N LYS A 97 -1.72 -7.36 -3.46
CA LYS A 97 -1.49 -6.24 -4.38
C LYS A 97 -0.91 -6.74 -5.70
N LEU A 98 -1.69 -6.65 -6.78
CA LEU A 98 -1.29 -7.17 -8.09
C LEU A 98 -0.36 -6.19 -8.84
N ILE A 99 -0.69 -4.90 -8.95
CA ILE A 99 0.16 -3.84 -9.56
C ILE A 99 -0.30 -2.47 -9.04
N MET A 100 0.63 -1.52 -8.78
CA MET A 100 0.32 -0.08 -8.75
C MET A 100 1.21 0.58 -9.79
N CYS A 101 0.66 0.85 -10.98
CA CYS A 101 1.36 1.61 -12.00
C CYS A 101 1.12 3.10 -11.71
N CYS A 102 2.10 3.79 -11.09
CA CYS A 102 2.16 5.25 -11.14
C CYS A 102 2.99 5.63 -12.38
N GLY A 103 2.41 5.38 -13.54
CA GLY A 103 2.92 5.78 -14.84
C GLY A 103 1.75 6.40 -15.60
N SER A 104 2.00 7.55 -16.23
CA SER A 104 1.07 8.21 -17.16
C SER A 104 0.89 7.34 -18.40
N THR A 105 0.20 6.21 -18.27
CA THR A 105 -0.12 5.32 -19.37
C THR A 105 -1.50 4.76 -19.09
N SER A 106 -2.47 5.29 -19.83
CA SER A 106 -3.83 4.81 -19.89
C SER A 106 -3.84 3.29 -19.93
N LEU A 107 -4.48 2.68 -18.94
CA LEU A 107 -4.90 1.28 -18.98
C LEU A 107 -5.95 1.15 -20.09
N TYR A 108 -5.49 0.88 -21.31
CA TYR A 108 -6.33 0.23 -22.31
C TYR A 108 -6.45 -1.25 -21.92
N PHE A 109 -7.63 -1.64 -21.45
CA PHE A 109 -8.22 -2.94 -21.75
C PHE A 109 -9.22 -2.65 -22.87
N PRO A 110 -9.34 -3.42 -23.97
CA PRO A 110 -8.59 -4.58 -24.45
C PRO A 110 -7.56 -4.26 -25.56
#